data_AF-A0A7V4UPU0-F1
#
_entry.id   AF-A0A7V4UPU0-F1
#
_cell.length_a   1.000
_cell.length_b   1.000
_cell.length_c   1.000
_cell.angle_alpha   90.00
_cell.angle_beta   90.00
_cell.angle_gamma   90.00
#
_symmetry.space_group_name_H-M   'P 1'
#
loop_
_entity.id
_entity.type
_entity.pdbx_description
1 polymer ?
#
loop_
_entity_poly.entity_id
_entity_poly.type
_entity_poly.pdbx_seq_one_letter_code
_entity_poly.pdbx_strand_id
1 'polypeptide(L)' 'MEKLFLTVACGDYDRTKALQDGTVQPEGIRLNYIPMQSEEIFWRMT' A
#
# COMPACT_ATOMS: atom_id res chain seq x y z
N MET A 1 -12.55 -18.92 3.57
CA MET A 1 -12.73 -17.56 4.14
C MET A 1 -12.36 -16.57 3.06
N GLU A 2 -13.18 -15.54 2.82
CA GLU A 2 -12.81 -14.52 1.82
C GLU A 2 -11.66 -13.65 2.34
N LYS A 3 -10.77 -13.22 1.44
CA LYS A 3 -9.67 -12.31 1.79
C LYS A 3 -10.24 -10.93 2.14
N LEU A 4 -9.73 -10.30 3.20
CA LEU A 4 -10.06 -8.93 3.57
C LEU A 4 -9.56 -7.98 2.48
N PHE A 5 -10.42 -7.11 1.96
CA PHE A 5 -10.01 -6.04 1.08
C PHE A 5 -9.46 -4.88 1.91
N LEU A 6 -8.19 -4.55 1.72
CA LEU A 6 -7.52 -3.49 2.47
C LEU A 6 -6.80 -2.56 1.50
N THR A 7 -6.92 -1.25 1.73
CA THR A 7 -6.16 -0.24 0.98
C THR A 7 -5.05 0.30 1.86
N VAL A 8 -3.84 0.39 1.32
CA VAL A 8 -2.73 1.12 1.92
C VAL A 8 -2.31 2.24 0.97
N ALA A 9 -2.29 3.47 1.50
CA ALA A 9 -1.83 4.64 0.79
C ALA A 9 -0.56 5.16 1.48
N CYS A 10 0.58 5.05 0.81
CA CYS A 10 1.88 5.45 1.36
C CYS A 10 2.85 5.82 0.22
N GLY A 11 4.07 6.24 0.57
CA GLY A 11 5.10 6.58 -0.43
C GLY A 11 5.55 5.37 -1.26
N ASP A 12 6.23 5.63 -2.37
CA ASP A 12 6.96 4.61 -3.13
C ASP A 12 8.30 4.33 -2.41
N TYR A 13 8.32 3.27 -1.59
CA TYR A 13 9.48 2.88 -0.80
C TYR A 13 9.99 1.51 -1.23
N ASP A 14 11.30 1.35 -1.29
CA ASP A 14 11.94 0.05 -1.58
C ASP A 14 11.44 -1.06 -0.65
N ARG A 15 11.21 -0.72 0.63
CA ARG A 15 10.78 -1.68 1.67
C ARG A 15 9.37 -2.23 1.45
N THR A 16 8.50 -1.50 0.76
CA THR A 16 7.11 -1.88 0.49
C THR A 16 6.87 -2.19 -0.98
N LYS A 17 7.90 -2.10 -1.83
CA LYS A 17 7.79 -2.32 -3.27
C LYS A 17 7.25 -3.70 -3.63
N ALA A 18 7.69 -4.72 -2.89
CA ALA A 18 7.23 -6.10 -3.07
C ALA A 18 5.72 -6.30 -2.78
N LEU A 19 5.13 -5.44 -1.94
CA LEU A 19 3.68 -5.43 -1.69
C LEU A 19 2.93 -4.71 -2.81
N GLN A 20 3.55 -3.68 -3.40
CA GLN A 20 3.00 -2.90 -4.50
C GLN A 20 2.98 -3.70 -5.81
N ASP A 21 4.06 -4.40 -6.14
CA ASP A 21 4.18 -5.18 -7.38
C ASP A 21 3.57 -6.59 -7.27
N GLY A 22 3.19 -7.01 -6.06
CA GLY A 22 2.53 -8.30 -5.79
C GLY A 22 3.48 -9.49 -5.70
N THR A 23 4.79 -9.28 -5.71
CA THR A 23 5.80 -10.33 -5.45
C THR A 23 5.67 -10.91 -4.05
N VAL A 24 5.22 -10.10 -3.08
CA VAL A 24 4.81 -10.53 -1.74
C VAL A 24 3.32 -10.24 -1.55
N GLN A 25 2.54 -11.29 -1.28
CA GLN A 25 1.11 -11.17 -0.99
C GLN A 25 0.86 -11.49 0.48
N PRO A 26 0.28 -10.55 1.27
CA PRO A 26 -0.08 -10.84 2.65
C PRO A 26 -1.15 -11.92 2.74
N GLU A 27 -1.02 -12.79 3.73
CA GLU A 27 -2.00 -13.84 3.99
C GLU A 27 -3.36 -13.22 4.38
N GLY A 28 -4.45 -13.77 3.84
CA GLY A 28 -5.80 -13.33 4.18
C GLY A 28 -6.20 -11.94 3.67
N ILE A 29 -5.35 -11.21 2.94
CA ILE A 29 -5.63 -9.85 2.45
C ILE A 29 -5.58 -9.79 0.93
N ARG A 30 -6.56 -9.10 0.33
CA ARG A 30 -6.46 -8.56 -1.03
C ARG A 30 -6.08 -7.09 -0.89
N LEU A 31 -4.81 -6.81 -1.13
CA LEU A 31 -4.24 -5.48 -0.93
C LEU A 31 -4.46 -4.60 -2.17
N ASN A 32 -4.91 -3.37 -1.94
CA ASN A 32 -4.89 -2.28 -2.91
C ASN A 32 -3.81 -1.28 -2.47
N TYR A 33 -2.70 -1.21 -3.20
CA TYR A 33 -1.58 -0.34 -2.88
C TYR A 33 -1.66 0.94 -3.72
N ILE A 34 -1.69 2.11 -3.06
CA ILE A 34 -1.73 3.41 -3.72
C ILE A 34 -0.45 4.17 -3.38
N PRO A 35 0.53 4.26 -4.29
CA PRO A 35 1.71 5.08 -4.08
C PRO A 35 1.31 6.56 -4.15
N MET A 36 1.71 7.35 -3.16
CA MET A 36 1.46 8.78 -3.08
C MET A 36 2.75 9.58 -3.19
N GLN A 37 2.68 10.73 -3.86
CA GLN A 37 3.77 11.70 -3.88
C GLN A 37 3.94 12.35 -2.51
N SER A 38 5.14 12.81 -2.19
CA SER A 38 5.43 13.41 -0.87
C SER A 38 4.49 14.58 -0.54
N GLU A 39 4.17 15.42 -1.53
CA GLU A 39 3.23 16.55 -1.36
C GLU A 39 1.84 16.10 -0.90
N GLU A 40 1.27 15.07 -1.54
CA GLU A 40 -0.01 14.45 -1.16
C GLU A 40 0.01 13.88 0.27
N ILE A 41 1.14 13.27 0.66
CA ILE A 41 1.31 12.71 2.00
C ILE A 41 1.35 13.84 3.04
N PHE A 42 2.16 14.87 2.81
CA PHE A 42 2.33 15.97 3.76
C PHE A 42 1.06 16.79 3.94
N TRP A 43 0.32 17.07 2.86
CA TRP A 43 -0.96 17.77 2.93
C TRP A 43 -2.00 17.06 3.80
N ARG A 44 -1.94 15.72 3.91
CA ARG A 44 -2.89 14.91 4.70
C ARG A 44 -2.51 14.69 6.15
N MET A 45 -1.30 15.10 6.57
CA MET A 45 -0.81 14.92 7.95
C MET A 45 -1.01 16.16 8.83
N THR A 46 -1.67 17.19 8.31
CA THR A 46 -2.02 18.43 9.04
C THR A 46 -3.29 18.27 9.86
#